data_AF-A0A7J4HZ28-F1
#
_entry.id   AF-A0A7J4HZ28-F1
#
_cell.length_a   1.000
_cell.length_b   1.000
_cell.length_c   1.000
_cell.angle_alpha   90.00
_cell.angle_beta   90.00
_cell.angle_gamma   90.00
#
_symmetry.space_group_name_H-M   'P 1'
#
loop_
_entity.id
_entity.type
_entity.pdbx_description
1 polymer ?
#
loop_
_entity_poly.entity_id
_entity_poly.type
_entity_poly.pdbx_seq_one_letter_code
_entity_poly.pdbx_strand_id
1 'polypeptide(L)'
;MLKDYHLEKPSFLANHHLTATDTGGMLLIDRWLLCKLHKLIKECTESFDKYEYVKTKAEVEKFFWHTLCDNYIEIVKTRLYNAEKYGVAVTTSGRYALYQAISTVLKMLAPIMPYITESVYQLYFAKMEKKQSIHHESWPSCDDRLIDETVEQTGDLFVDVLSTVRKYKSENDKALNWPVAELVIECSDADKKTLSAMLDDLKNATTSSQITFGVGNIACSEHSVRVKIVLGEKKEKND
;
A
#
# COMPACT_ATOMS: atom_id res chain seq x y z
N MET A 1 -30.72 14.61 10.76
CA MET A 1 -30.14 14.94 9.44
C MET A 1 -28.88 14.09 9.15
N LEU A 2 -28.88 12.80 9.55
CA LEU A 2 -27.85 11.79 9.26
C LEU A 2 -28.51 10.39 9.39
N LYS A 3 -29.62 10.16 8.67
CA LYS A 3 -30.33 8.85 8.71
C LYS A 3 -30.24 8.04 7.41
N ASP A 4 -29.69 8.60 6.34
CA ASP A 4 -29.72 7.94 5.01
C ASP A 4 -28.37 7.96 4.29
N TYR A 5 -27.26 7.78 5.02
CA TYR A 5 -26.01 7.30 4.39
C TYR A 5 -25.95 5.79 4.59
N HIS A 6 -26.71 5.07 3.75
CA HIS A 6 -26.37 3.69 3.44
C HIS A 6 -25.02 3.72 2.70
N LEU A 7 -23.93 3.73 3.46
CA LEU A 7 -22.64 3.26 2.98
C LEU A 7 -22.86 1.79 2.60
N GLU A 8 -23.19 1.54 1.34
CA GLU A 8 -23.10 0.20 0.79
C GLU A 8 -21.73 -0.34 1.17
N LYS A 9 -21.72 -1.47 1.88
CA LYS A 9 -20.48 -2.10 2.30
C LYS A 9 -19.60 -2.25 1.06
N PRO A 10 -18.33 -1.81 1.10
CA PRO A 10 -17.45 -2.07 -0.01
C PRO A 10 -17.47 -3.58 -0.31
N SER A 11 -17.95 -3.93 -1.50
CA SER A 11 -18.17 -5.32 -1.94
C SER A 11 -16.90 -6.17 -1.86
N PHE A 12 -15.73 -5.53 -1.75
CA PHE A 12 -14.43 -6.17 -1.62
C PHE A 12 -14.11 -6.78 -0.25
N LEU A 13 -14.80 -6.39 0.82
CA LEU A 13 -14.69 -7.01 2.15
C LEU A 13 -15.74 -8.09 2.38
N ALA A 14 -16.71 -8.22 1.47
CA ALA A 14 -17.77 -9.20 1.58
C ALA A 14 -17.31 -10.53 0.96
N ASN A 15 -16.98 -11.49 1.82
CA ASN A 15 -16.63 -12.88 1.52
C ASN A 15 -15.20 -13.06 0.99
N HIS A 16 -14.28 -13.46 1.87
CA HIS A 16 -13.35 -14.59 1.71
C HIS A 16 -12.54 -14.79 3.01
N HIS A 17 -12.49 -16.03 3.51
CA HIS A 17 -11.47 -16.43 4.49
C HIS A 17 -10.15 -16.49 3.73
N LEU A 18 -9.37 -15.42 3.75
CA LEU A 18 -8.10 -15.35 3.05
C LEU A 18 -7.00 -15.96 3.92
N THR A 19 -6.31 -16.98 3.42
CA THR A 19 -5.32 -17.77 4.18
C THR A 19 -3.91 -17.59 3.61
N ALA A 20 -2.87 -17.83 4.41
CA ALA A 20 -1.46 -17.73 3.97
C ALA A 20 -1.12 -18.69 2.82
N THR A 21 -1.90 -19.74 2.61
CA THR A 21 -1.80 -20.69 1.49
C THR A 21 -2.27 -20.12 0.15
N ASP A 22 -2.92 -18.94 0.13
CA ASP A 22 -3.38 -18.25 -1.09
C ASP A 22 -2.28 -17.36 -1.73
N THR A 23 -1.05 -17.43 -1.22
CA THR A 23 0.09 -16.58 -1.62
C THR A 23 0.74 -16.94 -2.97
N GLY A 24 0.33 -18.04 -3.61
CA GLY A 24 0.88 -18.52 -4.88
C GLY A 24 0.68 -17.60 -6.10
N GLY A 25 -0.01 -16.47 -5.94
CA GLY A 25 -0.23 -15.46 -6.98
C GLY A 25 -0.22 -14.01 -6.46
N MET A 26 0.42 -13.75 -5.31
CA MET A 26 0.46 -12.41 -4.73
C MET A 26 1.38 -11.47 -5.52
N LEU A 27 0.89 -10.28 -5.84
CA LEU A 27 1.69 -9.27 -6.53
C LEU A 27 2.81 -8.74 -5.63
N LEU A 28 3.91 -8.33 -6.26
CA LEU A 28 5.12 -7.92 -5.56
C LEU A 28 4.89 -6.69 -4.65
N ILE A 29 4.04 -5.75 -5.07
CA ILE A 29 3.71 -4.58 -4.23
C ILE A 29 2.87 -4.97 -2.99
N ASP A 30 2.02 -5.99 -3.11
CA ASP A 30 1.21 -6.49 -2.00
C ASP A 30 2.10 -7.21 -0.98
N ARG A 31 3.07 -7.99 -1.49
CA ARG A 31 4.13 -8.59 -0.67
C ARG A 31 4.99 -7.55 0.03
N TRP A 32 5.30 -6.44 -0.63
CA TRP A 32 6.04 -5.33 -0.02
C TRP A 32 5.31 -4.74 1.18
N LEU A 33 4.00 -4.48 1.07
CA LEU A 33 3.23 -4.00 2.21
C LEU A 33 3.25 -5.00 3.37
N LEU A 34 3.06 -6.29 3.08
CA LEU A 34 3.08 -7.33 4.11
C LEU A 34 4.46 -7.45 4.76
N CYS A 35 5.54 -7.35 3.99
CA CYS A 35 6.90 -7.32 4.53
C CYS A 35 7.09 -6.16 5.52
N LYS A 36 6.69 -4.94 5.14
CA LYS A 36 6.71 -3.77 6.03
C LYS A 36 5.84 -3.97 7.27
N LEU A 37 4.64 -4.56 7.11
CA LEU A 37 3.71 -4.84 8.20
C LEU A 37 4.30 -5.84 9.22
N HIS A 38 4.92 -6.92 8.75
CA HIS A 38 5.50 -7.93 9.65
C HIS A 38 6.75 -7.41 10.38
N LYS A 39 7.57 -6.57 9.73
CA LYS A 39 8.63 -5.82 10.42
C LYS A 39 8.06 -4.91 11.51
N LEU A 40 7.00 -4.16 11.20
CA LEU A 40 6.32 -3.32 12.18
C LEU A 40 5.78 -4.11 13.37
N ILE A 41 5.12 -5.27 13.13
CA ILE A 41 4.64 -6.14 14.22
C ILE A 41 5.79 -6.52 15.14
N LYS A 42 6.94 -6.93 14.59
CA LYS A 42 8.12 -7.31 15.36
C LYS A 42 8.63 -6.15 16.22
N GLU A 43 8.86 -4.98 15.62
CA GLU A 43 9.33 -3.78 16.31
C GLU A 43 8.37 -3.29 17.41
N CYS A 44 7.07 -3.33 17.12
CA CYS A 44 6.02 -2.91 18.06
C CYS A 44 5.87 -3.89 19.22
N THR A 45 5.99 -5.20 18.96
CA THR A 45 5.97 -6.23 20.01
C THR A 45 7.15 -6.05 20.95
N GLU A 46 8.37 -5.90 20.41
CA GLU A 46 9.57 -5.66 21.21
C GLU A 46 9.48 -4.37 22.04
N SER A 47 8.87 -3.32 21.48
CA SER A 47 8.67 -2.05 22.18
C SER A 47 7.62 -2.18 23.29
N PHE A 48 6.52 -2.91 23.06
CA PHE A 48 5.50 -3.19 24.07
C PHE A 48 6.05 -4.02 25.24
N ASP A 49 6.87 -5.04 24.95
CA ASP A 49 7.53 -5.88 25.97
C ASP A 49 8.48 -5.07 26.87
N LYS A 50 9.02 -3.97 26.34
CA LYS A 50 9.89 -3.02 27.05
C LYS A 50 9.13 -1.85 27.68
N TYR A 51 7.79 -1.87 27.66
CA TYR A 51 6.93 -0.78 28.16
C TYR A 51 7.10 0.55 27.39
N GLU A 52 7.62 0.52 26.15
CA GLU A 52 7.85 1.69 25.29
C GLU A 52 6.61 2.06 24.44
N TYR A 53 5.43 2.23 25.06
CA TYR A 53 4.16 2.40 24.34
C TYR A 53 4.11 3.61 23.40
N VAL A 54 4.80 4.70 23.76
CA VAL A 54 4.89 5.92 22.94
C VAL A 54 5.59 5.62 21.61
N LYS A 55 6.62 4.78 21.64
CA LYS A 55 7.35 4.37 20.45
C LYS A 55 6.49 3.49 19.56
N THR A 56 5.78 2.52 20.13
CA THR A 56 4.83 1.71 19.35
C THR A 56 3.78 2.59 18.67
N LYS A 57 3.16 3.51 19.40
CA LYS A 57 2.19 4.45 18.83
C LYS A 57 2.79 5.19 17.62
N ALA A 58 3.99 5.75 17.79
CA ALA A 58 4.66 6.52 16.75
C ALA A 58 4.97 5.69 15.49
N GLU A 59 5.51 4.47 15.66
CA GLU A 59 5.83 3.60 14.51
C GLU A 59 4.58 3.11 13.79
N VAL A 60 3.52 2.75 14.52
CA VAL A 60 2.24 2.35 13.91
C VAL A 60 1.59 3.51 13.16
N GLU A 61 1.60 4.72 13.74
CA GLU A 61 1.09 5.91 13.06
C GLU A 61 1.90 6.26 11.81
N LYS A 62 3.23 6.15 11.89
CA LYS A 62 4.13 6.37 10.75
C LYS A 62 3.83 5.40 9.60
N PHE A 63 3.68 4.11 9.89
CA PHE A 63 3.29 3.12 8.90
C PHE A 63 1.90 3.41 8.32
N PHE A 64 0.92 3.69 9.18
CA PHE A 64 -0.45 3.96 8.77
C PHE A 64 -0.53 5.13 7.79
N TRP A 65 0.11 6.25 8.10
CA TRP A 65 0.09 7.42 7.22
C TRP A 65 0.97 7.25 5.99
N HIS A 66 2.26 6.96 6.17
CA HIS A 66 3.22 7.06 5.07
C HIS A 66 3.31 5.80 4.23
N THR A 67 3.22 4.61 4.82
CA THR A 67 3.29 3.35 4.06
C THR A 67 1.93 2.97 3.49
N LEU A 68 0.89 3.00 4.31
CA LEU A 68 -0.44 2.55 3.93
C LEU A 68 -1.24 3.64 3.17
N CYS A 69 -1.50 4.79 3.78
CA CYS A 69 -2.39 5.81 3.21
C CYS A 69 -1.76 6.56 2.02
N ASP A 70 -0.59 7.17 2.19
CA ASP A 70 0.05 8.01 1.17
C ASP A 70 0.48 7.20 -0.07
N ASN A 71 0.90 5.95 0.16
CA ASN A 71 1.51 5.11 -0.85
C ASN A 71 0.62 3.94 -1.24
N TYR A 72 0.49 2.92 -0.39
CA TYR A 72 -0.09 1.65 -0.82
C TYR A 72 -1.53 1.79 -1.34
N ILE A 73 -2.44 2.49 -0.63
CA ILE A 73 -3.82 2.70 -1.09
C ILE A 73 -3.85 3.35 -2.47
N GLU A 74 -3.01 4.36 -2.68
CA GLU A 74 -2.91 5.07 -3.96
C GLU A 74 -2.39 4.20 -5.09
N ILE A 75 -1.50 3.25 -4.79
CA ILE A 75 -0.94 2.30 -5.77
C ILE A 75 -2.01 1.28 -6.18
N VAL A 76 -2.72 0.72 -5.21
CA VAL A 76 -3.63 -0.41 -5.45
C VAL A 76 -5.02 0.00 -5.91
N LYS A 77 -5.42 1.27 -5.72
CA LYS A 77 -6.79 1.76 -6.02
C LYS A 77 -7.29 1.33 -7.39
N THR A 78 -6.46 1.46 -8.43
CA THR A 78 -6.88 1.21 -9.81
C THR A 78 -7.30 -0.24 -10.02
N ARG A 79 -6.55 -1.20 -9.48
CA ARG A 79 -6.91 -2.62 -9.61
C ARG A 79 -8.07 -3.02 -8.68
N LEU A 80 -8.19 -2.38 -7.51
CA LEU A 80 -9.30 -2.65 -6.59
C LEU A 80 -10.66 -2.19 -7.14
N TYR A 81 -10.70 -1.04 -7.82
CA TYR A 81 -11.93 -0.50 -8.41
C TYR A 81 -12.31 -1.12 -9.76
N ASN A 82 -11.37 -1.77 -10.46
CA ASN A 82 -11.57 -2.31 -11.81
C ASN A 82 -11.39 -3.84 -11.84
N ALA A 83 -12.06 -4.55 -10.92
CA ALA A 83 -11.88 -6.00 -10.77
C ALA A 83 -12.15 -6.80 -12.06
N GLU A 84 -13.10 -6.36 -12.90
CA GLU A 84 -13.39 -7.01 -14.19
C GLU A 84 -12.24 -6.89 -15.19
N LYS A 85 -11.47 -5.80 -15.13
CA LYS A 85 -10.34 -5.55 -16.03
C LYS A 85 -9.09 -6.35 -15.61
N TYR A 86 -8.81 -6.41 -14.31
CA TYR A 86 -7.57 -7.03 -13.79
C TYR A 86 -7.76 -8.50 -13.39
N GLY A 87 -9.00 -8.97 -13.29
CA GLY A 87 -9.33 -10.33 -12.90
C GLY A 87 -9.34 -10.53 -11.38
N VAL A 88 -9.93 -11.65 -10.97
CA VAL A 88 -10.19 -11.98 -9.56
C VAL A 88 -8.88 -12.13 -8.78
N ALA A 89 -7.88 -12.83 -9.31
CA ALA A 89 -6.63 -13.11 -8.60
C ALA A 89 -5.87 -11.83 -8.19
N VAL A 90 -5.66 -10.90 -9.13
CA VAL A 90 -4.99 -9.61 -8.90
C VAL A 90 -5.75 -8.76 -7.89
N THR A 91 -7.08 -8.74 -8.00
CA THR A 91 -7.91 -7.96 -7.10
C THR A 91 -7.90 -8.55 -5.69
N THR A 92 -7.96 -9.88 -5.56
CA THR A 92 -7.89 -10.60 -4.29
C THR A 92 -6.55 -10.38 -3.59
N SER A 93 -5.44 -10.35 -4.34
CA SER A 93 -4.09 -10.04 -3.82
C SER A 93 -4.08 -8.70 -3.06
N GLY A 94 -4.56 -7.62 -3.71
CA GLY A 94 -4.59 -6.29 -3.09
C GLY A 94 -5.56 -6.20 -1.90
N ARG A 95 -6.74 -6.84 -2.01
CA ARG A 95 -7.75 -6.90 -0.93
C ARG A 95 -7.20 -7.61 0.30
N TYR A 96 -6.48 -8.70 0.11
CA TYR A 96 -5.84 -9.44 1.19
C TYR A 96 -4.84 -8.59 1.94
N ALA A 97 -3.90 -7.98 1.22
CA ALA A 97 -2.87 -7.17 1.85
C ALA A 97 -3.46 -5.92 2.56
N LEU A 98 -4.52 -5.30 2.00
CA LEU A 98 -5.28 -4.25 2.72
C LEU A 98 -5.94 -4.77 4.00
N TYR A 99 -6.62 -5.91 3.92
CA TYR A 99 -7.28 -6.51 5.07
C TYR A 99 -6.29 -6.75 6.20
N GLN A 100 -5.15 -7.39 5.89
CA GLN A 100 -4.11 -7.68 6.86
C GLN A 100 -3.53 -6.41 7.47
N ALA A 101 -3.20 -5.41 6.65
CA ALA A 101 -2.63 -4.17 7.13
C ALA A 101 -3.59 -3.41 8.06
N ILE A 102 -4.86 -3.22 7.65
CA ILE A 102 -5.83 -2.46 8.45
C ILE A 102 -6.19 -3.22 9.74
N SER A 103 -6.48 -4.53 9.64
CA SER A 103 -6.82 -5.34 10.82
C SER A 103 -5.67 -5.35 11.84
N THR A 104 -4.43 -5.53 11.38
CA THR A 104 -3.25 -5.53 12.24
C THR A 104 -2.98 -4.17 12.88
N VAL A 105 -3.07 -3.08 12.12
CA VAL A 105 -2.94 -1.71 12.67
C VAL A 105 -3.98 -1.46 13.75
N LEU A 106 -5.24 -1.85 13.54
CA LEU A 106 -6.28 -1.72 14.56
C LEU A 106 -5.94 -2.52 15.82
N LYS A 107 -5.46 -3.77 15.69
CA LYS A 107 -5.08 -4.61 16.84
C LYS A 107 -3.91 -4.01 17.62
N MET A 108 -2.89 -3.46 16.93
CA MET A 108 -1.74 -2.82 17.58
C MET A 108 -2.11 -1.51 18.29
N LEU A 109 -3.07 -0.76 17.75
CA LEU A 109 -3.54 0.50 18.35
C LEU A 109 -4.59 0.29 19.44
N ALA A 110 -5.25 -0.87 19.50
CA ALA A 110 -6.36 -1.12 20.43
C ALA A 110 -6.01 -0.88 21.92
N PRO A 111 -4.82 -1.27 22.42
CA PRO A 111 -4.44 -0.95 23.81
C PRO A 111 -4.23 0.55 24.08
N ILE A 112 -4.05 1.37 23.04
CA ILE A 112 -3.71 2.80 23.13
C ILE A 112 -4.93 3.68 22.82
N MET A 113 -5.76 3.28 21.84
CA MET A 113 -6.90 4.04 21.33
C MET A 113 -8.19 3.21 21.27
N PRO A 114 -8.68 2.69 22.42
CA PRO A 114 -9.67 1.62 22.47
C PRO A 114 -11.00 1.94 21.78
N TYR A 115 -11.53 3.16 21.98
CA TYR A 115 -12.85 3.52 21.48
C TYR A 115 -12.93 3.57 19.95
N ILE A 116 -11.95 4.19 19.30
CA ILE A 116 -11.97 4.33 17.85
C ILE A 116 -11.63 3.00 17.17
N THR A 117 -10.68 2.23 17.72
CA THR A 117 -10.34 0.91 17.17
C THR A 117 -11.50 -0.07 17.29
N GLU A 118 -12.21 -0.07 18.43
CA GLU A 118 -13.41 -0.88 18.61
C GLU A 118 -14.52 -0.46 17.62
N SER A 119 -14.75 0.84 17.45
CA SER A 119 -15.77 1.35 16.53
C SER A 119 -15.51 0.91 15.08
N VAL A 120 -14.27 1.04 14.61
CA VAL A 120 -13.87 0.62 13.26
C VAL A 120 -13.92 -0.91 13.13
N TYR A 121 -13.48 -1.64 14.15
CA TYR A 121 -13.57 -3.10 14.19
C TYR A 121 -15.01 -3.61 14.07
N GLN A 122 -15.95 -3.04 14.82
CA GLN A 122 -17.36 -3.41 14.74
C GLN A 122 -17.96 -3.15 13.36
N LEU A 123 -17.58 -2.03 12.74
CA LEU A 123 -18.11 -1.62 11.45
C LEU A 123 -17.63 -2.53 10.31
N TYR A 124 -16.37 -2.94 10.33
CA TYR A 124 -15.74 -3.61 9.18
C TYR A 124 -15.25 -5.04 9.42
N PHE A 125 -14.89 -5.44 10.64
CA PHE A 125 -14.14 -6.69 10.89
C PHE A 125 -14.90 -7.72 11.74
N ALA A 126 -15.74 -7.30 12.69
CA ALA A 126 -16.37 -8.18 13.67
C ALA A 126 -17.12 -9.38 13.06
N LYS A 127 -17.76 -9.18 11.90
CA LYS A 127 -18.47 -10.27 11.18
C LYS A 127 -17.55 -11.33 10.61
N MET A 128 -16.34 -10.95 10.20
CA MET A 128 -15.35 -11.86 9.60
C MET A 128 -14.53 -12.57 10.66
N GLU A 129 -14.08 -11.83 11.68
CA GLU A 129 -13.22 -12.33 12.76
C GLU A 129 -14.00 -13.14 13.81
N LYS A 130 -15.34 -12.97 13.87
CA LYS A 130 -16.24 -13.70 14.77
C LYS A 130 -15.92 -13.51 16.26
N LYS A 131 -15.20 -12.43 16.63
CA LYS A 131 -15.04 -11.98 18.02
C LYS A 131 -15.94 -10.80 18.31
N GLN A 132 -16.46 -10.75 19.54
CA GLN A 132 -17.40 -9.72 19.99
C GLN A 132 -16.77 -8.32 20.06
N SER A 133 -15.46 -8.21 20.30
CA SER A 133 -14.74 -6.96 20.43
C SER A 133 -13.30 -7.15 19.96
N ILE A 134 -12.66 -6.07 19.48
CA ILE A 134 -11.23 -6.10 19.16
C ILE A 134 -10.38 -6.41 20.39
N HIS A 135 -10.87 -6.10 21.59
CA HIS A 135 -10.18 -6.39 22.84
C HIS A 135 -10.23 -7.89 23.23
N HIS A 136 -10.98 -8.71 22.47
CA HIS A 136 -10.95 -10.18 22.57
C HIS A 136 -10.07 -10.82 21.48
N GLU A 137 -9.47 -10.02 20.60
CA GLU A 137 -8.47 -10.48 19.64
C GLU A 137 -7.12 -10.72 20.32
N SER A 138 -6.31 -11.58 19.71
CA SER A 138 -4.92 -11.74 20.11
C SER A 138 -4.06 -10.63 19.53
N TRP A 139 -2.98 -10.27 20.23
CA TRP A 139 -1.93 -9.43 19.66
C TRP A 139 -1.41 -10.07 18.36
N PRO A 140 -1.15 -9.28 17.29
CA PRO A 140 -0.71 -9.84 16.03
C PRO A 140 0.67 -10.52 16.15
N SER A 141 0.83 -11.65 15.47
CA SER A 141 2.08 -12.41 15.43
C SER A 141 2.89 -12.10 14.18
N CYS A 142 4.19 -11.89 14.33
CA CYS A 142 5.12 -11.78 13.21
C CYS A 142 5.25 -13.13 12.47
N ASP A 143 5.35 -13.09 11.15
CA ASP A 143 5.69 -14.24 10.30
C ASP A 143 6.96 -13.88 9.52
N ASP A 144 8.10 -14.39 9.98
CA ASP A 144 9.41 -14.08 9.40
C ASP A 144 9.52 -14.52 7.93
N ARG A 145 8.66 -15.43 7.46
CA ARG A 145 8.63 -15.86 6.04
C ARG A 145 8.11 -14.78 5.10
N LEU A 146 7.40 -13.79 5.63
CA LEU A 146 6.89 -12.65 4.89
C LEU A 146 7.85 -11.45 4.91
N ILE A 147 8.94 -11.55 5.69
CA ILE A 147 10.01 -10.56 5.71
C ILE A 147 11.05 -10.95 4.65
N ASP A 148 11.08 -10.17 3.56
CA ASP A 148 11.95 -10.41 2.41
C ASP A 148 12.64 -9.09 2.03
N GLU A 149 13.94 -9.00 2.30
CA GLU A 149 14.73 -7.79 2.05
C GLU A 149 14.75 -7.39 0.58
N THR A 150 14.70 -8.34 -0.35
CA THR A 150 14.70 -8.05 -1.79
C THR A 150 13.37 -7.43 -2.21
N VAL A 151 12.25 -7.96 -1.69
CA VAL A 151 10.91 -7.40 -1.90
C VAL A 151 10.82 -6.00 -1.30
N GLU A 152 11.36 -5.82 -0.10
CA GLU A 152 11.38 -4.54 0.57
C GLU A 152 12.13 -3.48 -0.24
N GLN A 153 13.39 -3.77 -0.59
CA GLN A 153 14.23 -2.86 -1.40
C GLN A 153 13.57 -2.51 -2.73
N THR A 154 12.97 -3.50 -3.41
CA THR A 154 12.30 -3.27 -4.70
C THR A 154 11.08 -2.36 -4.53
N GLY A 155 10.26 -2.57 -3.51
CA GLY A 155 9.08 -1.74 -3.27
C GLY A 155 9.43 -0.34 -2.72
N ASP A 156 10.50 -0.22 -1.94
CA ASP A 156 11.01 1.09 -1.49
C ASP A 156 11.53 1.90 -2.68
N LEU A 157 12.24 1.27 -3.61
CA LEU A 157 12.63 1.88 -4.86
C LEU A 157 11.42 2.33 -5.69
N PHE A 158 10.38 1.50 -5.79
CA PHE A 158 9.12 1.87 -6.44
C PHE A 158 8.53 3.14 -5.82
N VAL A 159 8.45 3.20 -4.49
CA VAL A 159 7.88 4.34 -3.76
C VAL A 159 8.73 5.59 -3.95
N ASP A 160 10.06 5.47 -3.99
CA ASP A 160 10.96 6.59 -4.25
C ASP A 160 10.75 7.17 -5.65
N VAL A 161 10.63 6.32 -6.68
CA VAL A 161 10.28 6.75 -8.04
C VAL A 161 8.91 7.45 -8.06
N LEU A 162 7.90 6.88 -7.41
CA LEU A 162 6.56 7.47 -7.31
C LEU A 162 6.60 8.84 -6.61
N SER A 163 7.35 8.96 -5.52
CA SER A 163 7.52 10.20 -4.77
C SER A 163 8.18 11.29 -5.62
N THR A 164 9.20 10.91 -6.40
CA THR A 164 9.91 11.79 -7.33
C THR A 164 8.97 12.32 -8.41
N VAL A 165 8.12 11.45 -8.98
CA VAL A 165 7.10 11.87 -9.95
C VAL A 165 6.07 12.81 -9.35
N ARG A 166 5.58 12.53 -8.13
CA ARG A 166 4.63 13.39 -7.41
C ARG A 166 5.22 14.76 -7.13
N LYS A 167 6.48 14.81 -6.68
CA LYS A 167 7.23 16.04 -6.44
C LYS A 167 7.38 16.85 -7.73
N TYR A 168 7.83 16.22 -8.81
CA TYR A 168 7.99 16.89 -10.11
C TYR A 168 6.68 17.48 -10.63
N LYS A 169 5.54 16.78 -10.46
CA LYS A 169 4.21 17.33 -10.80
C LYS A 169 3.89 18.57 -9.96
N SER A 170 4.11 18.50 -8.65
CA SER A 170 3.85 19.62 -7.73
C SER A 170 4.71 20.85 -8.05
N GLU A 171 5.99 20.65 -8.38
CA GLU A 171 6.93 21.72 -8.76
C GLU A 171 6.57 22.39 -10.09
N ASN A 172 5.75 21.73 -10.92
CA ASN A 172 5.26 22.25 -12.19
C ASN A 172 3.75 22.63 -12.12
N ASP A 173 3.23 22.86 -10.92
CA ASP A 173 1.83 23.24 -10.64
C ASP A 173 0.80 22.28 -11.27
N LYS A 174 1.14 21.00 -11.34
CA LYS A 174 0.26 19.95 -11.86
C LYS A 174 -0.34 19.11 -10.73
N ALA A 175 -1.62 18.79 -10.88
CA ALA A 175 -2.30 17.84 -10.01
C ALA A 175 -1.64 16.45 -10.09
N LEU A 176 -1.73 15.66 -9.02
CA LEU A 176 -1.09 14.33 -8.96
C LEU A 176 -1.63 13.35 -10.02
N ASN A 177 -2.88 13.52 -10.44
CA ASN A 177 -3.52 12.75 -11.52
C ASN A 177 -3.21 13.30 -12.93
N TRP A 178 -2.38 14.34 -13.05
CA TRP A 178 -1.98 14.86 -14.35
C TRP A 178 -1.21 13.78 -15.13
N PRO A 179 -1.49 13.56 -16.42
CA PRO A 179 -0.87 12.50 -17.19
C PRO A 179 0.64 12.74 -17.38
N VAL A 180 1.41 11.66 -17.29
CA VAL A 180 2.82 11.63 -17.67
C VAL A 180 2.90 10.94 -19.03
N ALA A 181 3.34 11.66 -20.06
CA ALA A 181 3.47 11.08 -21.40
C ALA A 181 4.55 10.00 -21.43
N GLU A 182 5.68 10.25 -20.79
CA GLU A 182 6.81 9.32 -20.73
C GLU A 182 7.52 9.41 -19.37
N LEU A 183 7.76 8.25 -18.76
CA LEU A 183 8.64 8.09 -17.60
C LEU A 183 9.81 7.18 -17.98
N VAL A 184 11.02 7.72 -17.96
CA VAL A 184 12.25 6.92 -18.18
C VAL A 184 12.91 6.69 -16.83
N ILE A 185 13.30 5.45 -16.53
CA ILE A 185 13.95 5.06 -15.27
C ILE A 185 15.37 4.58 -15.56
N GLU A 186 16.35 5.22 -14.93
CA GLU A 186 17.76 4.85 -14.93
C GLU A 186 18.07 4.11 -13.62
N CYS A 187 18.32 2.81 -13.72
CA CYS A 187 18.60 1.93 -12.58
C CYS A 187 19.55 0.81 -12.99
N SER A 188 20.03 0.04 -12.01
CA SER A 188 20.88 -1.13 -12.29
C SER A 188 20.11 -2.23 -13.03
N ASP A 189 20.81 -3.16 -13.69
CA ASP A 189 20.16 -4.29 -14.37
C ASP A 189 19.37 -5.20 -13.39
N ALA A 190 19.83 -5.27 -12.14
CA ALA A 190 19.13 -5.99 -11.08
C ALA A 190 17.78 -5.33 -10.76
N ASP A 191 17.78 -4.02 -10.52
CA ASP A 191 16.57 -3.23 -10.23
C ASP A 191 15.61 -3.23 -11.40
N LYS A 192 16.13 -3.13 -12.63
CA LYS A 192 15.32 -3.22 -13.85
C LYS A 192 14.56 -4.53 -13.92
N LYS A 193 15.21 -5.65 -13.58
CA LYS A 193 14.58 -6.96 -13.58
C LYS A 193 13.47 -7.06 -12.54
N THR A 194 13.68 -6.55 -11.33
CA THR A 194 12.66 -6.63 -10.26
C THR A 194 11.53 -5.63 -10.47
N LEU A 195 11.81 -4.37 -10.82
CA LEU A 195 10.81 -3.35 -11.15
C LEU A 195 9.94 -3.74 -12.34
N SER A 196 10.47 -4.52 -13.29
CA SER A 196 9.68 -5.00 -14.44
C SER A 196 8.39 -5.73 -14.03
N ALA A 197 8.40 -6.42 -12.87
CA ALA A 197 7.24 -7.13 -12.33
C ALA A 197 6.17 -6.21 -11.72
N MET A 198 6.46 -4.91 -11.57
CA MET A 198 5.58 -3.91 -10.93
C MET A 198 5.26 -2.73 -11.87
N LEU A 199 5.65 -2.80 -13.14
CA LEU A 199 5.49 -1.69 -14.08
C LEU A 199 4.04 -1.28 -14.28
N ASP A 200 3.11 -2.23 -14.30
CA ASP A 200 1.68 -1.91 -14.45
C ASP A 200 1.17 -1.07 -13.27
N ASP A 201 1.56 -1.43 -12.05
CA ASP A 201 1.21 -0.67 -10.85
C ASP A 201 1.88 0.70 -10.86
N LEU A 202 3.14 0.79 -11.28
CA LEU A 202 3.88 2.05 -11.36
C LEU A 202 3.24 2.98 -12.39
N LYS A 203 2.87 2.43 -13.54
CA LYS A 203 2.19 3.14 -14.64
C LYS A 203 0.85 3.71 -14.18
N ASN A 204 0.06 2.92 -13.47
CA ASN A 204 -1.22 3.36 -12.94
C ASN A 204 -1.04 4.42 -11.84
N ALA A 205 -0.13 4.21 -10.89
CA ALA A 205 0.12 5.14 -9.77
C ALA A 205 0.68 6.49 -10.23
N THR A 206 1.52 6.49 -11.28
CA THR A 206 2.10 7.72 -11.85
C THR A 206 1.23 8.37 -12.92
N THR A 207 0.14 7.71 -13.36
CA THR A 207 -0.67 8.12 -14.52
C THR A 207 0.19 8.25 -15.80
N SER A 208 1.13 7.31 -15.99
CA SER A 208 2.05 7.32 -17.12
C SER A 208 1.46 6.60 -18.34
N SER A 209 1.66 7.17 -19.54
CA SER A 209 1.29 6.51 -20.79
C SER A 209 2.28 5.42 -21.19
N GLN A 210 3.57 5.63 -20.91
CA GLN A 210 4.63 4.65 -21.12
C GLN A 210 5.74 4.77 -20.06
N ILE A 211 6.34 3.64 -19.71
CA ILE A 211 7.52 3.56 -18.86
C ILE A 211 8.63 2.83 -19.63
N THR A 212 9.81 3.42 -19.71
CA THR A 212 10.99 2.83 -20.38
C THR A 212 12.20 2.88 -19.44
N PHE A 213 13.20 2.05 -19.74
CA PHE A 213 14.48 2.08 -19.02
C PHE A 213 15.53 2.77 -19.89
N GLY A 214 16.23 3.76 -19.34
CA GLY A 214 17.16 4.61 -20.08
C GLY A 214 17.79 5.67 -19.18
N VAL A 215 18.38 6.71 -19.75
CA VAL A 215 19.09 7.76 -18.99
C VAL A 215 18.09 8.75 -18.37
N GLY A 216 18.23 8.98 -17.07
CA GLY A 216 17.42 9.90 -16.28
C GLY A 216 18.18 11.20 -15.95
N ASN A 217 17.44 12.26 -15.62
CA ASN A 217 18.03 13.56 -15.28
C ASN A 217 17.63 14.09 -13.90
N ILE A 218 16.66 13.47 -13.24
CA ILE A 218 16.19 13.81 -11.91
C ILE A 218 16.60 12.68 -10.96
N ALA A 219 17.40 12.98 -9.94
CA ALA A 219 17.75 11.99 -8.93
C ALA A 219 16.57 11.71 -7.99
N CYS A 220 16.34 10.42 -7.71
CA CYS A 220 15.47 9.99 -6.63
C CYS A 220 16.14 10.27 -5.27
N SER A 221 15.33 10.28 -4.19
CA SER A 221 15.75 10.87 -2.92
C SER A 221 16.58 9.91 -2.07
N GLU A 222 16.23 8.62 -2.11
CA GLU A 222 16.75 7.60 -1.20
C GLU A 222 17.57 6.53 -1.94
N HIS A 223 17.29 6.31 -3.22
CA HIS A 223 17.96 5.30 -4.05
C HIS A 223 18.83 5.93 -5.13
N SER A 224 19.86 5.19 -5.58
CA SER A 224 20.74 5.60 -6.70
C SER A 224 20.07 5.45 -8.07
N VAL A 225 18.80 5.85 -8.16
CA VAL A 225 17.98 5.81 -9.38
C VAL A 225 17.71 7.22 -9.85
N ARG A 226 17.69 7.39 -11.17
CA ARG A 226 17.31 8.65 -11.80
C ARG A 226 16.11 8.44 -12.68
N VAL A 227 15.29 9.48 -12.82
CA VAL A 227 14.14 9.47 -13.70
C VAL A 227 14.17 10.64 -14.66
N LYS A 228 13.58 10.46 -15.84
CA LYS A 228 13.21 11.55 -16.74
C LYS A 228 11.70 11.54 -16.89
N ILE A 229 11.07 12.69 -16.69
CA ILE A 229 9.61 12.82 -16.67
C ILE A 229 9.19 13.78 -17.76
N VAL A 230 8.38 13.31 -18.71
CA VAL A 230 7.75 14.12 -19.74
C VAL A 230 6.26 14.21 -19.41
N LEU A 231 5.78 15.42 -19.06
CA LEU A 231 4.37 15.64 -18.78
C LEU A 231 3.56 15.55 -20.07
N GLY A 232 2.41 14.88 -20.00
CA GLY A 232 1.45 14.84 -21.10
C GLY A 232 0.47 16.01 -21.07
N GLU A 233 -0.36 16.09 -22.10
CA GLU A 233 -1.49 17.01 -22.14
C GLU A 233 -2.71 16.38 -21.46
N LYS A 234 -3.55 17.20 -20.82
CA LYS A 234 -4.81 16.73 -20.22
C LYS A 234 -5.73 16.31 -21.35
N LYS A 235 -6.13 15.03 -21.40
CA LYS A 235 -7.24 14.63 -22.27
C LYS A 235 -8.46 15.45 -21.85
N GLU A 236 -8.95 16.31 -22.74
CA GLU A 236 -10.26 16.92 -22.58
C GLU A 236 -11.28 15.79 -22.38
N LYS A 237 -12.09 15.89 -21.33
CA LYS A 237 -13.25 15.02 -21.19
C LYS A 237 -14.13 15.32 -22.39
N ASN A 238 -14.18 14.42 -23.36
CA ASN A 238 -15.30 14.41 -24.29
C ASN A 238 -16.54 14.11 -23.45
N ASP A 239 -17.43 15.09 -23.40
CA ASP A 239 -18.77 15.03 -22.79
C ASP A 239 -19.60 13.85 -23.31
#